data_AF-A0A9E4BJ60-F1
#
_entry.id   AF-A0A9E4BJ60-F1
#
_cell.length_a   1.000
_cell.length_b   1.000
_cell.length_c   1.000
_cell.angle_alpha   90.00
_cell.angle_beta   90.00
_cell.angle_gamma   90.00
#
_symmetry.space_group_name_H-M   'P 1'
#
loop_
_entity.id
_entity.type
_entity.pdbx_description
1 polymer ?
#
loop_
_entity_poly.entity_id
_entity_poly.type
_entity_poly.pdbx_seq_one_letter_code
_entity_poly.pdbx_strand_id
1 'polypeptide(L)' 'MRVIRAPHFGHVGKVTALPPELQTVESETHVRVLEVEFDNGDRAIVPRANVELIEE' A
#
# COMPACT_ATOMS: atom_id res chain seq x y z
N MET A 1 8.17 -3.91 -3.55
CA MET A 1 6.80 -3.97 -4.13
C MET A 1 6.57 -2.67 -4.91
N ARG A 2 5.64 -2.66 -5.87
CA ARG A 2 5.26 -1.43 -6.59
C ARG A 2 3.79 -1.11 -6.39
N VAL A 3 3.44 0.16 -6.28
CA VAL A 3 2.06 0.61 -6.28
C VAL A 3 1.55 0.75 -7.72
N ILE A 4 0.40 0.15 -8.01
CA ILE A 4 -0.20 0.08 -9.34
C ILE A 4 -1.45 0.96 -9.51
N ARG A 5 -1.79 1.77 -8.51
CA ARG A 5 -2.91 2.72 -8.57
C ARG A 5 -2.57 4.06 -7.92
N ALA A 6 -3.29 5.11 -8.31
CA ALA A 6 -3.23 6.42 -7.68
C ALA A 6 -3.58 6.33 -6.17
N PRO A 7 -3.09 7.27 -5.33
CA PRO A 7 -2.23 8.40 -5.69
C PRO A 7 -0.75 8.04 -5.90
N HIS A 8 -0.28 6.90 -5.38
CA HIS A 8 1.15 6.55 -5.39
C HIS A 8 1.59 5.72 -6.60
N PHE A 9 0.88 5.79 -7.74
CA PHE A 9 1.17 4.96 -8.91
C PHE A 9 2.66 5.02 -9.31
N GLY A 10 3.25 3.86 -9.58
CA GLY A 10 4.64 3.72 -9.98
C GLY A 10 5.67 3.78 -8.84
N HIS A 11 5.27 4.17 -7.62
CA HIS A 11 6.19 4.22 -6.49
C HIS A 11 6.59 2.81 -6.06
N VAL A 12 7.89 2.63 -5.78
CA VAL A 12 8.46 1.40 -5.25
C VAL A 12 8.75 1.62 -3.77
N GLY A 13 8.48 0.59 -2.98
CA GLY A 13 8.74 0.63 -1.55
C GLY A 13 8.73 -0.75 -0.90
N LYS A 14 9.04 -0.73 0.39
CA LYS A 14 9.11 -1.92 1.25
C LYS A 14 7.91 -1.98 2.17
N VAL A 15 7.32 -3.18 2.33
CA VAL A 15 6.27 -3.40 3.34
C VAL A 15 6.90 -3.25 4.71
N THR A 16 6.38 -2.35 5.54
CA THR A 16 6.81 -2.20 6.95
C THR A 16 5.85 -2.88 7.91
N ALA A 17 4.56 -2.93 7.59
CA ALA A 17 3.54 -3.59 8.41
C ALA A 17 2.39 -4.18 7.56
N LEU A 18 1.74 -5.21 8.09
CA LEU A 18 0.55 -5.84 7.51
C LEU A 18 -0.59 -5.82 8.54
N PRO A 19 -1.24 -4.65 8.78
CA PRO A 19 -2.33 -4.55 9.74
C PRO A 19 -3.41 -5.60 9.45
N PRO A 20 -3.85 -6.37 10.47
CA PRO A 20 -4.88 -7.38 10.31
C PRO A 20 -6.29 -6.78 10.28
N GLU A 21 -6.46 -5.59 10.85
CA GLU A 21 -7.73 -4.87 10.92
C GLU A 21 -8.06 -4.22 9.56
N LEU A 22 -9.33 -4.31 9.17
CA LEU A 22 -9.82 -3.67 7.96
C LEU A 22 -9.93 -2.17 8.22
N GLN A 23 -9.29 -1.35 7.38
CA GLN A 23 -9.44 0.10 7.46
C GLN A 23 -10.65 0.52 6.61
N THR A 24 -11.49 1.39 7.16
CA THR A 24 -12.57 2.03 6.41
C THR A 24 -11.95 3.06 5.47
N VAL A 25 -11.98 2.79 4.16
CA VAL A 25 -11.64 3.79 3.15
C VAL A 25 -12.87 4.63 2.80
N GLU A 26 -12.68 5.78 2.14
CA GLU A 26 -13.72 6.78 1.84
C GLU A 26 -14.99 6.22 1.18
N SER A 27 -14.94 5.02 0.59
CA SER A 27 -16.08 4.32 -0.01
C SER A 27 -16.91 3.47 0.96
N GLU A 28 -16.77 3.65 2.28
CA GLU A 28 -17.42 2.85 3.35
C GLU A 28 -17.10 1.34 3.29
N THR A 29 -16.12 0.96 2.48
CA THR A 29 -15.75 -0.44 2.26
C THR A 29 -14.55 -0.80 3.12
N HIS A 30 -14.63 -1.95 3.78
CA HIS A 30 -13.56 -2.48 4.61
C HIS A 30 -12.52 -3.17 3.72
N VAL A 31 -11.31 -2.60 3.63
CA VAL A 31 -10.23 -3.16 2.81
C VAL A 31 -9.04 -3.56 3.67
N ARG A 32 -8.37 -4.64 3.26
CA ARG A 32 -7.08 -5.00 3.82
C ARG A 32 -6.04 -4.03 3.28
N VAL A 33 -5.30 -3.43 4.18
CA VAL A 33 -4.21 -2.51 3.85
C VAL A 33 -2.86 -3.10 4.22
N LEU A 34 -1.82 -2.38 3.84
CA LEU A 34 -0.45 -2.56 4.29
C LEU A 34 0.20 -1.19 4.46
N GLU A 35 1.23 -1.14 5.30
CA GLU A 35 2.08 0.04 5.42
C GLU A 35 3.30 -0.14 4.51
N VAL A 36 3.62 0.92 3.77
CA VAL A 36 4.78 0.99 2.88
C VAL A 36 5.66 2.14 3.33
N GLU A 37 6.97 1.90 3.34
CA GLU A 37 7.99 2.95 3.32
C GLU A 37 8.56 3.02 1.90
N PHE A 38 8.42 4.19 1.28
CA PHE A 38 8.95 4.50 -0.04
C PHE A 38 10.42 4.91 0.05
N ASP A 39 11.14 4.82 -1.06
CA ASP A 39 12.59 5.10 -1.11
C ASP A 39 12.97 6.54 -0.73
N ASN A 40 12.02 7.48 -0.81
CA ASN A 40 12.19 8.86 -0.36
C ASN A 40 12.01 9.05 1.16
N GLY A 41 11.72 7.98 1.89
CA GLY A 41 11.45 7.97 3.34
C GLY A 41 10.00 8.22 3.73
N ASP A 42 9.11 8.50 2.76
CA ASP A 42 7.69 8.69 3.05
C ASP A 42 7.01 7.37 3.40
N ARG A 43 6.05 7.44 4.33
CA ARG A 43 5.22 6.30 4.70
C ARG A 43 3.78 6.49 4.28
N ALA A 44 3.18 5.44 3.74
CA ALA A 44 1.78 5.45 3.34
C ALA A 44 1.09 4.13 3.68
N ILE A 45 -0.22 4.24 3.95
CA ILE A 45 -1.11 3.09 4.05
C ILE A 45 -1.76 2.91 2.68
N VAL A 46 -1.62 1.71 2.12
CA VAL A 46 -2.08 1.41 0.76
C VAL A 46 -2.94 0.14 0.79
N PRO A 47 -4.08 0.10 0.10
CA PRO A 47 -4.84 -1.15 -0.05
C PRO A 47 -3.98 -2.24 -0.67
N ARG A 48 -4.07 -3.47 -0.18
CA ARG A 48 -3.28 -4.60 -0.73
C ARG A 48 -3.60 -4.85 -2.21
N ALA A 49 -4.81 -4.53 -2.65
CA ALA A 49 -5.22 -4.62 -4.04
C ALA A 49 -4.55 -3.58 -4.96
N ASN A 50 -3.90 -2.56 -4.39
CA ASN A 50 -3.25 -1.48 -5.12
C ASN A 50 -1.74 -1.68 -5.27
N VAL A 51 -1.20 -2.82 -4.85
CA VAL A 51 0.22 -3.13 -4.98
C VAL A 51 0.45 -4.45 -5.69
N GLU A 52 1.61 -4.57 -6.29
CA GLU A 52 2.12 -5.82 -6.84
C GLU A 52 3.50 -6.15 -6.23
N LEU A 53 3.79 -7.45 -6.11
CA LEU A 53 5.14 -7.91 -5.81
C LEU A 53 5.98 -7.77 -7.08
N ILE A 54 7.20 -7.29 -6.91
CA ILE A 54 8.19 -7.26 -7.98
C ILE A 54 9.12 -8.43 -7.68
N GLU A 55 9.20 -9.38 -8.60
CA GLU A 55 10.25 -10.40 -8.61
C GLU A 55 11.44 -9.81 -9.39
N GLU A 56 12.66 -10.01 -8.89
CA GLU A 56 13.89 -9.59 -9.57
C GLU A 56 14.24 -10.52 -10.73
#